data_AF-A0AAN5YNU0-F1
#
_entry.id   AF-A0AAN5YNU0-F1
#
_cell.length_a   1.000
_cell.length_b   1.000
_cell.length_c   1.000
_cell.angle_alpha   90.00
_cell.angle_beta   90.00
_cell.angle_gamma   90.00
#
_symmetry.space_group_name_H-M   'P 1'
#
loop_
_entity.id
_entity.type
_entity.pdbx_description
1 polymer ?
#
loop_
_entity_poly.entity_id
_entity_poly.type
_entity_poly.pdbx_seq_one_letter_code
_entity_poly.pdbx_strand_id
1 'polypeptide(L)'
;MFSYTGSGPYCYAHSLYMVLLASGYDPQSLPSSGFIECLTTMPFGKHFICLDTGPVSFFNNPYTNPDDGINVALKTMGWTCNNHHGGDAASALCALREAVIHGPVLAGPLNMGYLSYNPNHTALNGADHFVVVLGVDDEKGMVLLHDPAGYPAVLLPLEEFIKAWRGEGIEYINQPFVFRSHFRHVEDVSRPVMIERTIGILQDQIKSNVMFPGSSGGVSALRLTLDAVKNGLPSVVDDLAVFTFPLAARRYLDARDFLSEAGLMDAAEIMEQQALLAGQAQYPAAHGNWKEVILVLERLMDLEDQLTKSFKAMT
;
A
#
# COMPACT_ATOMS: atom_id res chain seq x y z
N MET A 1 -12.97 -16.69 11.04
CA MET A 1 -11.84 -17.12 10.18
C MET A 1 -10.55 -16.94 10.97
N PHE A 2 -9.52 -17.76 10.71
CA PHE A 2 -8.21 -17.59 11.34
C PHE A 2 -7.38 -16.56 10.54
N SER A 3 -6.37 -15.96 11.17
CA SER A 3 -5.48 -15.00 10.51
C SER A 3 -4.73 -15.62 9.34
N TYR A 4 -4.76 -14.97 8.18
CA TYR A 4 -4.05 -15.44 7.00
C TYR A 4 -2.54 -15.18 7.13
N THR A 5 -1.73 -16.19 6.82
CA THR A 5 -0.27 -16.08 6.71
C THR A 5 0.13 -16.42 5.28
N GLY A 6 0.83 -15.50 4.62
CA GLY A 6 1.27 -15.66 3.23
C GLY A 6 1.70 -14.33 2.62
N SER A 7 1.97 -14.33 1.31
CA SER A 7 2.28 -13.12 0.56
C SER A 7 1.05 -12.21 0.40
N GLY A 8 1.29 -10.92 0.22
CA GLY A 8 0.29 -9.94 -0.20
C GLY A 8 0.99 -8.74 -0.87
N PRO A 9 0.28 -7.96 -1.71
CA PRO A 9 0.86 -6.79 -2.37
C PRO A 9 1.07 -5.61 -1.40
N TYR A 10 1.92 -5.81 -0.40
CA TYR A 10 2.27 -4.90 0.71
C TYR A 10 3.70 -4.38 0.58
N CYS A 11 4.06 -3.90 -0.61
CA CYS A 11 5.45 -3.55 -0.91
C CYS A 11 6.01 -2.52 0.08
N TYR A 12 5.24 -1.51 0.45
CA TYR A 12 5.67 -0.52 1.44
C TYR A 12 5.68 -1.07 2.87
N ALA A 13 4.67 -1.82 3.32
CA ALA A 13 4.63 -2.32 4.71
C ALA A 13 5.66 -3.43 4.97
N HIS A 14 5.93 -4.29 3.98
CA HIS A 14 7.02 -5.26 4.05
C HIS A 14 8.40 -4.58 4.00
N SER A 15 8.58 -3.58 3.11
CA SER A 15 9.84 -2.81 3.07
C SER A 15 10.07 -2.05 4.37
N LEU A 16 9.02 -1.43 4.94
CA LEU A 16 9.08 -0.74 6.22
C LEU A 16 9.43 -1.69 7.36
N TYR A 17 8.81 -2.87 7.42
CA TYR A 17 9.18 -3.92 8.38
C TYR A 17 10.67 -4.27 8.29
N MET A 18 11.20 -4.50 7.09
CA MET A 18 12.60 -4.88 6.88
C MET A 18 13.58 -3.78 7.32
N VAL A 19 13.33 -2.51 6.97
CA VAL A 19 14.22 -1.41 7.37
C VAL A 19 14.15 -1.10 8.87
N LEU A 20 12.98 -1.23 9.50
CA LEU A 20 12.84 -1.05 10.94
C LEU A 20 13.58 -2.16 11.71
N LEU A 21 13.42 -3.41 11.27
CA LEU A 21 14.16 -4.54 11.83
C LEU A 21 15.68 -4.32 11.72
N ALA A 22 16.15 -3.91 10.54
CA ALA A 22 17.57 -3.63 10.32
C ALA A 22 18.08 -2.40 11.10
N SER A 23 17.19 -1.46 11.45
CA SER A 23 17.51 -0.27 12.24
C SER A 23 17.47 -0.52 13.75
N GLY A 24 17.36 -1.78 14.18
CA GLY A 24 17.46 -2.19 15.58
C GLY A 24 16.13 -2.21 16.34
N TYR A 25 14.99 -2.21 15.65
CA TYR A 25 13.70 -2.50 16.30
C TYR A 25 13.77 -3.91 16.90
N ASP A 26 13.42 -4.05 18.18
CA ASP A 26 13.33 -5.35 18.84
C ASP A 26 12.42 -6.31 18.03
N PRO A 27 12.95 -7.42 17.50
CA PRO A 27 12.18 -8.36 16.68
C PRO A 27 10.95 -8.94 17.39
N GLN A 28 10.95 -9.00 18.73
CA GLN A 28 9.81 -9.50 19.50
C GLN A 28 8.69 -8.48 19.64
N SER A 29 9.02 -7.20 19.50
CA SER A 29 8.09 -6.08 19.67
C SER A 29 7.67 -5.44 18.34
N LEU A 30 8.42 -5.67 17.26
CA LEU A 30 8.13 -5.14 15.93
C LEU A 30 6.80 -5.70 15.41
N PRO A 31 5.80 -4.83 15.10
CA PRO A 31 4.54 -5.31 14.57
C PRO A 31 4.71 -6.04 13.23
N SER A 32 3.88 -7.06 12.99
CA SER A 32 3.85 -7.76 11.70
C SER A 32 3.52 -6.79 10.55
N SER A 33 3.93 -7.12 9.33
CA SER A 33 3.63 -6.27 8.16
C SER A 33 2.12 -6.03 7.95
N GLY A 34 1.26 -6.99 8.28
CA GLY A 34 -0.20 -6.79 8.23
C GLY A 34 -0.71 -5.78 9.25
N PHE A 35 -0.11 -5.74 10.44
CA PHE A 35 -0.40 -4.69 11.41
C PHE A 35 0.13 -3.33 10.94
N ILE A 36 1.36 -3.28 10.41
CA ILE A 36 1.94 -2.06 9.82
C ILE A 36 1.07 -1.52 8.69
N GLU A 37 0.56 -2.40 7.82
CA GLU A 37 -0.41 -2.02 6.78
C GLU A 37 -1.63 -1.31 7.38
N CYS A 38 -2.21 -1.83 8.46
CA CYS A 38 -3.33 -1.18 9.15
C CYS A 38 -2.94 0.20 9.71
N LEU A 39 -1.72 0.35 10.24
CA LEU A 39 -1.23 1.63 10.74
C LEU A 39 -1.10 2.71 9.65
N THR A 40 -0.95 2.32 8.37
CA THR A 40 -0.97 3.28 7.25
C THR A 40 -2.37 3.83 6.93
N THR A 41 -3.41 3.29 7.58
CA THR A 41 -4.84 3.48 7.28
C THR A 41 -5.31 2.99 5.92
N MET A 42 -4.42 2.47 5.05
CA MET A 42 -4.75 2.01 3.70
C MET A 42 -5.82 0.91 3.62
N PRO A 43 -5.96 -0.04 4.56
CA PRO A 43 -7.02 -1.05 4.51
C PRO A 43 -8.46 -0.53 4.60
N PHE A 44 -8.66 0.71 5.06
CA PHE A 44 -9.98 1.22 5.42
C PHE A 44 -10.57 2.10 4.31
N GLY A 45 -11.18 1.47 3.29
CA GLY A 45 -12.00 2.19 2.32
C GLY A 45 -12.09 1.53 0.95
N LYS A 46 -12.60 2.32 0.00
CA LYS A 46 -12.66 2.04 -1.44
C LYS A 46 -12.30 3.32 -2.18
N HIS A 47 -11.54 3.20 -3.27
CA HIS A 47 -11.03 4.33 -4.03
C HIS A 47 -11.14 4.05 -5.53
N PHE A 48 -11.76 4.99 -6.25
CA PHE A 48 -11.81 4.98 -7.69
C PHE A 48 -11.19 6.27 -8.19
N ILE A 49 -10.22 6.17 -9.10
CA ILE A 49 -9.44 7.32 -9.58
C ILE A 49 -9.62 7.42 -11.09
N CYS A 50 -10.02 8.60 -11.56
CA CYS A 50 -10.05 8.90 -12.99
C CYS A 50 -8.70 9.46 -13.43
N LEU A 51 -7.91 8.66 -14.15
CA LEU A 51 -6.63 9.06 -14.73
C LEU A 51 -6.77 9.32 -16.22
N ASP A 52 -5.81 10.05 -16.80
CA ASP A 52 -5.74 10.30 -18.24
C ASP A 52 -5.52 8.99 -19.04
N THR A 53 -4.90 7.99 -18.41
CA THR A 53 -4.66 6.64 -18.96
C THR A 53 -5.86 5.71 -18.85
N GLY A 54 -6.93 6.14 -18.18
CA GLY A 54 -8.11 5.34 -17.88
C GLY A 54 -8.38 5.24 -16.37
N PRO A 55 -9.60 4.93 -15.96
CA PRO A 55 -9.91 4.81 -14.53
C PRO A 55 -9.28 3.57 -13.92
N VAL A 56 -8.93 3.68 -12.64
CA VAL A 56 -8.42 2.56 -11.81
C VAL A 56 -9.27 2.41 -10.56
N SER A 57 -9.41 1.18 -10.07
CA SER A 57 -10.18 0.85 -8.87
C SER A 57 -9.33 0.11 -7.85
N PHE A 58 -9.10 0.76 -6.72
CA PHE A 58 -8.34 0.24 -5.61
C PHE A 58 -9.21 0.11 -4.37
N PHE A 59 -8.99 -0.97 -3.64
CA PHE A 59 -9.72 -1.28 -2.42
C PHE A 59 -8.87 -0.82 -1.23
N ASN A 60 -8.73 0.51 -1.15
CA ASN A 60 -7.94 1.23 -0.16
C ASN A 60 -8.64 2.51 0.32
N ASN A 61 -8.08 3.10 1.36
CA ASN A 61 -8.48 4.40 1.88
C ASN A 61 -8.26 5.52 0.82
N PRO A 62 -9.30 6.28 0.44
CA PRO A 62 -9.21 7.33 -0.58
C PRO A 62 -8.59 8.65 -0.09
N TYR A 63 -8.28 8.76 1.21
CA TYR A 63 -7.78 9.97 1.87
C TYR A 63 -6.26 9.97 2.07
N THR A 64 -5.57 8.90 1.67
CA THR A 64 -4.12 8.76 1.82
C THR A 64 -3.52 8.00 0.65
N ASN A 65 -2.27 8.29 0.31
CA ASN A 65 -1.49 7.53 -0.66
C ASN A 65 -0.44 6.66 0.07
N PRO A 66 0.16 5.66 -0.59
CA PRO A 66 1.15 4.78 0.02
C PRO A 66 2.33 5.52 0.68
N ASP A 67 2.85 6.59 0.08
CA ASP A 67 3.99 7.34 0.60
C ASP A 67 3.66 8.07 1.91
N ASP A 68 2.50 8.74 1.96
CA ASP A 68 1.98 9.36 3.16
C ASP A 68 1.62 8.33 4.23
N GLY A 69 1.08 7.18 3.83
CA GLY A 69 0.76 6.05 4.70
C GLY A 69 1.98 5.54 5.50
N ILE A 70 3.16 5.50 4.86
CA ILE A 70 4.42 5.16 5.57
C ILE A 70 4.72 6.18 6.67
N ASN A 71 4.54 7.47 6.39
CA ASN A 71 4.79 8.53 7.37
C ASN A 71 3.82 8.43 8.56
N VAL A 72 2.55 8.10 8.28
CA VAL A 72 1.53 7.87 9.30
C VAL A 72 1.90 6.67 10.18
N ALA A 73 2.30 5.54 9.58
CA ALA A 73 2.69 4.35 10.33
C ALA A 73 3.93 4.59 11.20
N LEU A 74 4.98 5.22 10.66
CA LEU A 74 6.19 5.58 11.42
C LEU A 74 5.85 6.42 12.65
N LYS A 75 5.11 7.52 12.45
CA LYS A 75 4.71 8.42 13.55
C LYS A 75 3.86 7.68 14.58
N THR A 76 2.94 6.82 14.14
CA THR A 76 2.07 6.05 15.03
C THR A 76 2.88 5.07 15.89
N MET A 77 3.91 4.45 15.33
CA MET A 77 4.81 3.54 16.04
C MET A 77 5.84 4.24 16.93
N GLY A 78 5.93 5.58 16.91
CA GLY A 78 6.96 6.32 17.65
C GLY A 78 8.33 6.32 16.97
N TRP A 79 8.34 6.25 15.64
CA TRP A 79 9.54 6.29 14.81
C TRP A 79 9.60 7.53 13.93
N THR A 80 10.81 7.93 13.60
CA THR A 80 11.09 8.96 12.60
C THR A 80 12.18 8.49 11.64
N CYS A 81 12.35 9.18 10.53
CA CYS A 81 13.39 8.92 9.55
C CYS A 81 13.79 10.22 8.84
N ASN A 82 14.91 10.18 8.14
CA ASN A 82 15.20 11.18 7.12
C ASN A 82 14.38 10.83 5.87
N ASN A 83 13.65 11.81 5.34
CA ASN A 83 12.82 11.63 4.15
C ASN A 83 13.35 12.54 3.03
N HIS A 84 13.83 11.93 1.94
CA HIS A 84 14.38 12.63 0.80
C HIS A 84 13.38 12.64 -0.35
N HIS A 85 13.23 13.79 -0.99
CA HIS A 85 12.37 14.01 -2.15
C HIS A 85 13.05 14.97 -3.12
N GLY A 86 12.86 14.74 -4.41
CA GLY A 86 13.30 15.63 -5.48
C GLY A 86 14.79 15.57 -5.79
N GLY A 87 15.31 16.66 -6.34
CA GLY A 87 16.66 16.75 -6.88
C GLY A 87 16.80 16.22 -8.31
N ASP A 88 17.99 16.38 -8.88
CA ASP A 88 18.38 15.71 -10.11
C ASP A 88 18.92 14.30 -9.80
N ALA A 89 19.05 13.46 -10.83
CA ALA A 89 19.47 12.08 -10.66
C ALA A 89 20.86 11.95 -10.01
N ALA A 90 21.79 12.87 -10.27
CA ALA A 90 23.15 12.79 -9.73
C ALA A 90 23.18 13.20 -8.25
N SER A 91 22.47 14.27 -7.88
CA SER A 91 22.35 14.70 -6.48
C SER A 91 21.57 13.68 -5.64
N ALA A 92 20.45 13.15 -6.14
CA ALA A 92 19.68 12.12 -5.44
C ALA A 92 20.48 10.82 -5.26
N LEU A 93 21.22 10.39 -6.28
CA LEU A 93 22.07 9.22 -6.17
C LEU A 93 23.23 9.42 -5.18
N CYS A 94 23.81 10.62 -5.12
CA CYS A 94 24.80 10.96 -4.10
C CYS A 94 24.22 10.80 -2.69
N ALA A 95 23.02 11.33 -2.45
CA ALA A 95 22.32 11.19 -1.18
C ALA A 95 21.97 9.73 -0.84
N LEU A 96 21.56 8.93 -1.84
CA LEU A 96 21.30 7.50 -1.65
C LEU A 96 22.57 6.73 -1.26
N ARG A 97 23.71 7.01 -1.92
CA ARG A 97 25.00 6.40 -1.59
C ARG A 97 25.41 6.73 -0.16
N GLU A 98 25.28 7.98 0.26
CA GLU A 98 25.56 8.39 1.63
C GLU A 98 24.65 7.65 2.62
N ALA A 99 23.34 7.60 2.33
CA ALA A 99 22.37 6.96 3.20
C ALA A 99 22.61 5.45 3.35
N VAL A 100 22.93 4.74 2.27
CA VAL A 100 23.09 3.29 2.30
C VAL A 100 24.33 2.82 3.08
N ILE A 101 25.35 3.69 3.22
CA ILE A 101 26.51 3.44 4.09
C ILE A 101 26.08 3.30 5.57
N HIS A 102 25.02 4.01 5.97
CA HIS A 102 24.51 4.01 7.35
C HIS A 102 23.47 2.93 7.62
N GLY A 103 23.01 2.20 6.59
CA GLY A 103 22.04 1.12 6.72
C GLY A 103 21.11 1.02 5.51
N PRO A 104 20.22 0.02 5.47
CA PRO A 104 19.31 -0.16 4.36
C PRO A 104 18.34 1.01 4.21
N VAL A 105 18.02 1.34 2.96
CA VAL A 105 17.18 2.47 2.58
C VAL A 105 15.85 1.96 2.01
N LEU A 106 14.73 2.48 2.49
CA LEU A 106 13.43 2.26 1.87
C LEU A 106 13.31 3.21 0.69
N ALA A 107 13.42 2.69 -0.53
CA ALA A 107 13.29 3.47 -1.76
C ALA A 107 11.89 3.29 -2.33
N GLY A 108 11.33 4.39 -2.84
CA GLY A 108 10.08 4.38 -3.55
C GLY A 108 9.18 5.55 -3.15
N PRO A 109 8.12 5.77 -3.93
CA PRO A 109 7.65 4.88 -5.00
C PRO A 109 8.54 4.80 -6.25
N LEU A 110 8.77 3.59 -6.76
CA LEU A 110 9.44 3.28 -8.03
C LEU A 110 8.42 2.78 -9.05
N ASN A 111 8.59 3.15 -10.32
CA ASN A 111 7.79 2.59 -11.41
C ASN A 111 8.27 1.16 -11.73
N MET A 112 7.38 0.18 -11.54
CA MET A 112 7.65 -1.24 -11.78
C MET A 112 8.04 -1.55 -13.23
N GLY A 113 7.64 -0.70 -14.18
CA GLY A 113 8.01 -0.73 -15.60
C GLY A 113 9.50 -0.84 -15.89
N TYR A 114 10.35 -0.41 -14.96
CA TYR A 114 11.80 -0.39 -15.09
C TYR A 114 12.52 -1.38 -14.17
N LEU A 115 11.80 -2.23 -13.43
CA LEU A 115 12.38 -3.23 -12.55
C LEU A 115 12.65 -4.53 -13.33
N SER A 116 13.66 -4.51 -14.20
CA SER A 116 13.91 -5.55 -15.21
C SER A 116 14.20 -6.95 -14.66
N TYR A 117 14.50 -7.09 -13.37
CA TYR A 117 14.59 -8.40 -12.71
C TYR A 117 13.24 -9.10 -12.58
N ASN A 118 12.13 -8.36 -12.65
CA ASN A 118 10.79 -8.93 -12.73
C ASN A 118 10.47 -9.28 -14.20
N PRO A 119 10.25 -10.55 -14.57
CA PRO A 119 9.96 -10.94 -15.95
C PRO A 119 8.73 -10.26 -16.58
N ASN A 120 7.80 -9.76 -15.76
CA ASN A 120 6.57 -9.10 -16.19
C ASN A 120 6.64 -7.57 -16.12
N HIS A 121 7.83 -6.98 -15.86
CA HIS A 121 7.97 -5.55 -15.58
C HIS A 121 7.33 -4.64 -16.63
N THR A 122 7.43 -4.99 -17.92
CA THR A 122 6.87 -4.18 -19.02
C THR A 122 5.35 -4.00 -18.93
N ALA A 123 4.62 -5.00 -18.42
CA ALA A 123 3.18 -4.93 -18.20
C ALA A 123 2.80 -4.12 -16.94
N LEU A 124 3.77 -3.82 -16.09
CA LEU A 124 3.59 -3.11 -14.82
C LEU A 124 4.02 -1.63 -14.90
N ASN A 125 4.21 -1.10 -16.10
CA ASN A 125 4.60 0.31 -16.27
C ASN A 125 3.54 1.25 -15.71
N GLY A 126 3.95 2.15 -14.82
CA GLY A 126 3.07 3.08 -14.10
C GLY A 126 2.55 2.54 -12.76
N ALA A 127 2.71 1.24 -12.49
CA ALA A 127 2.45 0.69 -11.16
C ALA A 127 3.58 1.11 -10.21
N ASP A 128 3.20 1.56 -9.01
CA ASP A 128 4.14 1.95 -7.98
C ASP A 128 4.66 0.74 -7.20
N HIS A 129 5.88 0.90 -6.66
CA HIS A 129 6.50 -0.13 -5.84
C HIS A 129 7.50 0.43 -4.86
N PHE A 130 7.69 -0.27 -3.75
CA PHE A 130 8.65 0.09 -2.71
C PHE A 130 9.57 -1.09 -2.45
N VAL A 131 10.88 -0.78 -2.38
CA VAL A 131 11.94 -1.77 -2.20
C VAL A 131 12.91 -1.30 -1.12
N VAL A 132 13.76 -2.22 -0.65
CA VAL A 132 14.83 -1.91 0.28
C VAL A 132 16.18 -1.98 -0.43
N VAL A 133 16.83 -0.83 -0.59
CA VAL A 133 18.18 -0.73 -1.17
C VAL A 133 19.21 -1.07 -0.09
N LEU A 134 20.10 -2.01 -0.40
CA LEU A 134 21.15 -2.53 0.49
C LEU A 134 22.54 -2.03 0.13
N GLY A 135 22.75 -1.62 -1.12
CA GLY A 135 24.02 -1.09 -1.58
C GLY A 135 23.97 -0.62 -3.02
N VAL A 136 24.92 0.25 -3.37
CA VAL A 136 25.18 0.72 -4.73
C VAL A 136 26.61 0.33 -5.07
N ASP A 137 26.79 -0.52 -6.09
CA ASP A 137 28.09 -0.93 -6.62
C ASP A 137 28.38 -0.09 -7.87
N ASP A 138 29.10 1.01 -7.69
CA ASP A 138 29.42 1.95 -8.77
C ASP A 138 30.40 1.36 -9.79
N GLU A 139 31.28 0.45 -9.37
CA GLU A 139 32.23 -0.20 -10.28
C GLU A 139 31.52 -1.09 -11.29
N LYS A 140 30.47 -1.78 -10.85
CA LYS A 140 29.65 -2.66 -11.71
C LYS A 140 28.41 -1.96 -12.28
N GLY A 141 28.09 -0.75 -11.83
CA GLY A 141 26.87 -0.05 -12.20
C GLY A 141 25.61 -0.79 -11.77
N MET A 142 25.58 -1.32 -10.55
CA MET A 142 24.48 -2.15 -10.04
C MET A 142 23.96 -1.64 -8.69
N VAL A 143 22.67 -1.84 -8.44
CA VAL A 143 22.02 -1.61 -7.14
C VAL A 143 21.59 -2.95 -6.58
N LEU A 144 22.00 -3.25 -5.34
CA LEU A 144 21.56 -4.43 -4.59
C LEU A 144 20.33 -4.07 -3.76
N LEU A 145 19.25 -4.85 -3.89
CA LEU A 145 18.00 -4.59 -3.19
C LEU A 145 17.29 -5.86 -2.69
N HIS A 146 16.48 -5.71 -1.65
CA HIS A 146 15.39 -6.63 -1.32
C HIS A 146 14.08 -6.07 -1.89
N ASP A 147 13.42 -6.87 -2.72
CA ASP A 147 12.06 -6.61 -3.18
C ASP A 147 11.07 -7.54 -2.45
N PRO A 148 10.09 -6.99 -1.70
CA PRO A 148 9.06 -7.79 -1.02
C PRO A 148 8.12 -8.57 -1.96
N ALA A 149 8.15 -8.33 -3.27
CA ALA A 149 7.45 -9.12 -4.29
C ALA A 149 8.13 -10.49 -4.58
N GLY A 150 9.13 -10.88 -3.78
CA GLY A 150 9.76 -12.20 -3.85
C GLY A 150 11.15 -12.21 -4.47
N TYR A 151 11.83 -11.06 -4.55
CA TYR A 151 13.20 -10.96 -5.08
C TYR A 151 14.18 -10.51 -3.98
N PRO A 152 14.61 -11.42 -3.09
CA PRO A 152 15.59 -11.08 -2.07
C PRO A 152 17.00 -10.96 -2.68
N ALA A 153 17.73 -9.90 -2.33
CA ALA A 153 19.13 -9.68 -2.69
C ALA A 153 19.35 -9.70 -4.21
N VAL A 154 18.42 -9.09 -4.94
CA VAL A 154 18.47 -8.99 -6.40
C VAL A 154 19.29 -7.78 -6.82
N LEU A 155 19.89 -7.87 -8.00
CA LEU A 155 20.63 -6.78 -8.63
C LEU A 155 19.77 -6.13 -9.72
N LEU A 156 19.82 -4.80 -9.78
CA LEU A 156 19.24 -4.00 -10.86
C LEU A 156 20.31 -3.06 -11.44
N PRO A 157 20.47 -2.93 -12.77
CA PRO A 157 21.34 -1.94 -13.36
C PRO A 157 21.02 -0.53 -12.83
N LEU A 158 22.05 0.22 -12.46
CA LEU A 158 21.92 1.53 -11.84
C LEU A 158 21.10 2.51 -12.68
N GLU A 159 21.28 2.50 -14.00
CA GLU A 159 20.50 3.35 -14.90
C GLU A 159 19.00 3.01 -14.90
N GLU A 160 18.65 1.73 -14.78
CA GLU A 160 17.26 1.28 -14.70
C GLU A 160 16.66 1.61 -13.35
N PHE A 161 17.43 1.45 -12.26
CA PHE A 161 17.02 1.92 -10.94
C PHE A 161 16.70 3.41 -10.94
N ILE A 162 17.57 4.26 -11.51
CA ILE A 162 17.34 5.72 -11.60
C ILE A 162 16.07 6.03 -12.41
N LYS A 163 15.83 5.31 -13.51
CA LYS A 163 14.60 5.46 -14.32
C LYS A 163 13.36 5.10 -13.51
N ALA A 164 13.37 3.92 -12.86
CA ALA A 164 12.29 3.46 -11.99
C ALA A 164 12.01 4.48 -10.87
N TRP A 165 13.07 4.94 -10.21
CA TRP A 165 13.04 5.78 -9.02
C TRP A 165 12.65 7.23 -9.27
N ARG A 166 12.69 7.67 -10.53
CA ARG A 166 12.10 8.95 -10.94
C ARG A 166 10.59 8.96 -10.74
N GLY A 167 9.95 7.79 -10.79
CA GLY A 167 8.53 7.65 -10.52
C GLY A 167 7.60 8.14 -11.63
N GLU A 168 8.11 8.29 -12.86
CA GLU A 168 7.29 8.74 -13.99
C GLU A 168 6.11 7.79 -14.22
N GLY A 169 4.91 8.35 -14.38
CA GLY A 169 3.67 7.59 -14.60
C GLY A 169 2.96 7.14 -13.32
N ILE A 170 3.49 7.47 -12.12
CA ILE A 170 2.81 7.22 -10.85
C ILE A 170 2.11 8.50 -10.39
N GLU A 171 0.79 8.44 -10.34
CA GLU A 171 -0.10 9.61 -10.26
C GLU A 171 0.01 10.43 -8.97
N TYR A 172 0.35 9.79 -7.86
CA TYR A 172 0.45 10.46 -6.56
C TYR A 172 1.85 11.04 -6.28
N ILE A 173 2.80 10.88 -7.20
CA ILE A 173 4.16 11.42 -7.05
C ILE A 173 4.21 12.89 -7.43
N ASN A 174 4.60 13.73 -6.48
CA ASN A 174 4.81 15.16 -6.71
C ASN A 174 6.30 15.52 -6.90
N GLN A 175 7.22 14.66 -6.46
CA GLN A 175 8.67 14.85 -6.56
C GLN A 175 9.36 13.51 -6.82
N PRO A 176 10.37 13.45 -7.71
CA PRO A 176 11.08 12.20 -8.03
C PRO A 176 12.02 11.77 -6.89
N PHE A 177 12.60 10.58 -7.00
CA PHE A 177 13.72 10.11 -6.17
C PHE A 177 13.41 10.06 -4.67
N VAL A 178 12.22 9.55 -4.34
CA VAL A 178 11.75 9.44 -2.96
C VAL A 178 12.43 8.29 -2.24
N PHE A 179 12.99 8.56 -1.06
CA PHE A 179 13.49 7.51 -0.18
C PHE A 179 13.52 7.90 1.29
N ARG A 180 13.50 6.88 2.17
CA ARG A 180 13.61 7.03 3.62
C ARG A 180 14.82 6.29 4.14
N SER A 181 15.57 6.95 5.02
CA SER A 181 16.80 6.42 5.62
C SER A 181 16.95 6.88 7.06
N HIS A 182 17.97 6.38 7.77
CA HIS A 182 18.28 6.79 9.14
C HIS A 182 17.06 6.70 10.08
N PHE A 183 16.38 5.55 10.07
CA PHE A 183 15.24 5.30 10.94
C PHE A 183 15.68 5.34 12.40
N ARG A 184 14.93 6.08 13.22
CA ARG A 184 15.22 6.29 14.64
C ARG A 184 13.95 6.12 15.45
N HIS A 185 14.07 5.35 16.51
CA HIS A 185 13.06 5.27 17.55
C HIS A 185 13.08 6.56 18.38
N VAL A 186 11.92 7.18 18.60
CA VAL A 186 11.79 8.45 19.32
C VAL A 186 10.78 8.41 20.47
N GLU A 187 9.89 7.41 20.49
CA GLU A 187 8.86 7.26 21.52
C GLU A 187 8.47 5.78 21.68
N ASP A 188 8.52 5.24 22.90
CA ASP A 188 7.95 3.93 23.21
C ASP A 188 6.42 3.99 23.14
N VAL A 189 5.83 3.48 22.07
CA VAL A 189 4.38 3.42 21.88
C VAL A 189 3.89 2.00 22.08
N SER A 190 2.93 1.79 22.98
CA SER A 190 2.32 0.47 23.17
C SER A 190 1.33 0.15 22.03
N ARG A 191 1.15 -1.14 21.74
CA ARG A 191 0.24 -1.59 20.69
C ARG A 191 -1.20 -1.05 20.83
N PRO A 192 -1.84 -0.99 22.02
CA PRO A 192 -3.15 -0.35 22.17
C PRO A 192 -3.16 1.14 21.80
N VAL A 193 -2.10 1.88 22.13
CA VAL A 193 -1.96 3.30 21.78
C VAL A 193 -1.75 3.48 20.27
N MET A 194 -1.02 2.57 19.61
CA MET A 194 -0.92 2.57 18.14
C MET A 194 -2.30 2.43 17.50
N ILE A 195 -3.11 1.48 17.99
CA ILE A 195 -4.48 1.26 17.51
C ILE A 195 -5.33 2.52 17.71
N GLU A 196 -5.35 3.08 18.91
CA GLU A 196 -6.11 4.30 19.24
C GLU A 196 -5.72 5.47 18.31
N ARG A 197 -4.41 5.71 18.11
CA ARG A 197 -3.91 6.76 17.20
C ARG A 197 -4.38 6.55 15.77
N THR A 198 -4.27 5.32 15.24
CA THR A 198 -4.72 4.99 13.88
C THR A 198 -6.22 5.18 13.71
N ILE A 199 -7.04 4.75 14.67
CA ILE A 199 -8.49 4.94 14.62
C ILE A 199 -8.85 6.44 14.66
N GLY A 200 -8.19 7.23 15.51
CA GLY A 200 -8.38 8.68 15.53
C GLY A 200 -8.05 9.34 14.19
N ILE A 201 -6.93 8.96 13.57
CA ILE A 201 -6.54 9.44 12.23
C ILE A 201 -7.58 9.06 11.18
N LEU A 202 -8.07 7.82 11.19
CA LEU A 202 -9.10 7.36 10.27
C LEU A 202 -10.40 8.15 10.42
N GLN A 203 -10.81 8.44 11.66
CA GLN A 203 -11.99 9.27 11.93
C GLN A 203 -11.82 10.69 11.40
N ASP A 204 -10.65 11.30 11.59
CA ASP A 204 -10.36 12.64 11.09
C ASP A 204 -10.32 12.67 9.55
N GLN A 205 -9.74 11.65 8.91
CA GLN A 205 -9.77 11.49 7.46
C GLN A 205 -11.21 11.41 6.93
N ILE A 206 -12.04 10.54 7.50
CA ILE A 206 -13.45 10.38 7.13
C ILE A 206 -14.25 11.67 7.35
N LYS A 207 -14.00 12.39 8.45
CA LYS A 207 -14.67 13.68 8.75
C LYS A 207 -14.27 14.77 7.78
N SER A 208 -12.98 14.91 7.49
CA SER A 208 -12.46 15.93 6.57
C SER A 208 -12.98 15.70 5.15
N ASN A 209 -13.11 14.43 4.75
CA ASN A 209 -13.54 13.99 3.43
C ASN A 209 -12.75 14.63 2.27
N VAL A 210 -11.49 14.99 2.53
CA VAL A 210 -10.58 15.58 1.53
C VAL A 210 -9.90 14.45 0.78
N MET A 211 -10.27 14.26 -0.49
CA MET A 211 -9.68 13.26 -1.39
C MET A 211 -8.83 13.94 -2.47
N PHE A 212 -7.97 13.17 -3.13
CA PHE A 212 -7.26 13.65 -4.31
C PHE A 212 -8.24 14.06 -5.43
N PRO A 213 -7.95 15.10 -6.23
CA PRO A 213 -8.75 15.45 -7.40
C PRO A 213 -8.99 14.23 -8.31
N GLY A 214 -10.19 14.15 -8.91
CA GLY A 214 -10.54 13.00 -9.76
C GLY A 214 -10.81 11.69 -9.00
N SER A 215 -10.85 11.72 -7.67
CA SER A 215 -11.11 10.55 -6.84
C SER A 215 -12.56 10.47 -6.35
N SER A 216 -13.05 9.24 -6.22
CA SER A 216 -14.27 8.90 -5.48
C SER A 216 -13.96 7.89 -4.39
N GLY A 217 -14.64 8.02 -3.25
CA GLY A 217 -14.47 7.17 -2.07
C GLY A 217 -15.70 6.30 -1.74
N GLY A 218 -15.48 5.23 -0.99
CA GLY A 218 -16.53 4.42 -0.36
C GLY A 218 -17.54 3.82 -1.35
N VAL A 219 -18.83 3.90 -1.03
CA VAL A 219 -19.93 3.37 -1.87
C VAL A 219 -19.93 3.99 -3.27
N SER A 220 -19.60 5.27 -3.41
CA SER A 220 -19.51 5.93 -4.72
C SER A 220 -18.41 5.33 -5.58
N ALA A 221 -17.25 5.01 -4.99
CA ALA A 221 -16.15 4.32 -5.68
C ALA A 221 -16.56 2.92 -6.16
N LEU A 222 -17.26 2.16 -5.32
CA LEU A 222 -17.77 0.83 -5.69
C LEU A 222 -18.80 0.90 -6.81
N ARG A 223 -19.67 1.92 -6.82
CA ARG A 223 -20.64 2.12 -7.91
C ARG A 223 -19.94 2.38 -9.24
N LEU A 224 -18.92 3.24 -9.25
CA LEU A 224 -18.11 3.50 -10.45
C LEU A 224 -17.33 2.25 -10.89
N THR A 225 -16.81 1.47 -9.94
CA THR A 225 -16.16 0.18 -10.22
C THR A 225 -17.14 -0.80 -10.87
N LEU A 226 -18.36 -0.91 -10.33
CA LEU A 226 -19.42 -1.76 -10.87
C LEU A 226 -19.84 -1.31 -12.28
N ASP A 227 -19.96 -0.01 -12.53
CA ASP A 227 -20.24 0.52 -13.87
C ASP A 227 -19.08 0.24 -14.84
N ALA A 228 -17.83 0.35 -14.40
CA ALA A 228 -16.66 -0.01 -15.20
C ALA A 228 -16.64 -1.51 -15.57
N VAL A 229 -16.99 -2.39 -14.62
CA VAL A 229 -17.13 -3.83 -14.87
C VAL A 229 -18.27 -4.13 -15.84
N LYS A 230 -19.43 -3.48 -15.70
CA LYS A 230 -20.57 -3.65 -16.63
C LYS A 230 -20.22 -3.25 -18.06
N ASN A 231 -19.39 -2.21 -18.21
CA ASN A 231 -18.94 -1.71 -19.51
C ASN A 231 -17.67 -2.42 -20.01
N GLY A 232 -17.10 -3.35 -19.23
CA GLY A 232 -15.89 -4.08 -19.60
C GLY A 232 -14.66 -3.19 -19.81
N LEU A 233 -14.50 -2.14 -19.00
CA LEU A 233 -13.36 -1.22 -19.12
C LEU A 233 -12.03 -1.93 -18.76
N PRO A 234 -11.10 -2.12 -19.71
CA PRO A 234 -9.88 -2.92 -19.50
C PRO A 234 -9.06 -2.48 -18.28
N SER A 235 -8.85 -1.16 -18.11
CA SER A 235 -8.08 -0.57 -17.00
C SER A 235 -8.64 -0.87 -15.60
N VAL A 236 -9.87 -1.38 -15.50
CA VAL A 236 -10.47 -1.84 -14.24
C VAL A 236 -10.56 -3.36 -14.21
N VAL A 237 -11.09 -3.99 -15.26
CA VAL A 237 -11.38 -5.44 -15.24
C VAL A 237 -10.11 -6.30 -15.20
N ASP A 238 -9.03 -5.85 -15.83
CA ASP A 238 -7.78 -6.60 -15.91
C ASP A 238 -7.07 -6.65 -14.54
N ASP A 239 -7.20 -5.59 -13.73
CA ASP A 239 -6.56 -5.47 -12.41
C ASP A 239 -7.34 -6.16 -11.28
N LEU A 240 -8.65 -6.37 -11.44
CA LEU A 240 -9.50 -6.91 -10.38
C LEU A 240 -9.00 -8.27 -9.88
N ALA A 241 -8.72 -9.19 -10.80
CA ALA A 241 -8.28 -10.54 -10.44
C ALA A 241 -6.80 -10.59 -10.02
N VAL A 242 -5.97 -9.78 -10.68
CA VAL A 242 -4.50 -9.86 -10.55
C VAL A 242 -4.00 -9.08 -9.34
N PHE A 243 -4.69 -8.00 -8.95
CA PHE A 243 -4.22 -7.10 -7.91
C PHE A 243 -5.31 -6.73 -6.90
N THR A 244 -6.43 -6.13 -7.32
CA THR A 244 -7.38 -5.48 -6.40
C THR A 244 -8.04 -6.46 -5.45
N PHE A 245 -8.57 -7.59 -5.93
CA PHE A 245 -9.21 -8.59 -5.05
C PHE A 245 -8.22 -9.35 -4.16
N PRO A 246 -7.04 -9.81 -4.63
CA PRO A 246 -6.01 -10.37 -3.76
C PRO A 246 -5.55 -9.39 -2.66
N LEU A 247 -5.28 -8.13 -3.02
CA LEU A 247 -4.91 -7.07 -2.08
C LEU A 247 -5.99 -6.85 -1.03
N ALA A 248 -7.23 -6.69 -1.48
CA ALA A 248 -8.38 -6.43 -0.63
C ALA A 248 -8.63 -7.57 0.36
N ALA A 249 -8.66 -8.81 -0.12
CA ALA A 249 -8.88 -9.98 0.73
C ALA A 249 -7.85 -10.02 1.86
N ARG A 250 -6.58 -9.76 1.54
CA ARG A 250 -5.52 -9.71 2.56
C ARG A 250 -5.70 -8.55 3.54
N ARG A 251 -5.90 -7.33 3.02
CA ARG A 251 -6.16 -6.10 3.83
C ARG A 251 -7.29 -6.27 4.80
N TYR A 252 -8.40 -6.82 4.36
CA TYR A 252 -9.57 -6.94 5.20
C TYR A 252 -9.40 -7.99 6.29
N LEU A 253 -8.63 -9.06 6.05
CA LEU A 253 -8.29 -10.01 7.13
C LEU A 253 -7.39 -9.36 8.19
N ASP A 254 -6.35 -8.63 7.78
CA ASP A 254 -5.47 -7.93 8.72
C ASP A 254 -6.23 -6.82 9.46
N ALA A 255 -7.09 -6.06 8.76
CA ALA A 255 -7.94 -5.04 9.37
C ALA A 255 -8.98 -5.63 10.34
N ARG A 256 -9.52 -6.82 10.06
CA ARG A 256 -10.40 -7.52 11.00
C ARG A 256 -9.69 -7.89 12.31
N ASP A 257 -8.45 -8.37 12.24
CA ASP A 257 -7.66 -8.63 13.46
C ASP A 257 -7.40 -7.31 14.21
N PHE A 258 -6.99 -6.26 13.49
CA PHE A 258 -6.75 -4.94 14.03
C PHE A 258 -7.97 -4.35 14.77
N LEU A 259 -9.15 -4.42 14.15
CA LEU A 259 -10.40 -3.91 14.74
C LEU A 259 -10.90 -4.79 15.89
N SER A 260 -10.64 -6.09 15.85
CA SER A 260 -10.96 -6.99 16.98
C SER A 260 -10.12 -6.64 18.20
N GLU A 261 -8.81 -6.37 18.01
CA GLU A 261 -7.93 -5.89 19.09
C GLU A 261 -8.35 -4.51 19.62
N ALA A 262 -8.95 -3.67 18.77
CA ALA A 262 -9.53 -2.39 19.17
C ALA A 262 -10.86 -2.53 19.97
N GLY A 263 -11.42 -3.75 20.07
CA GLY A 263 -12.74 -3.98 20.66
C GLY A 263 -13.92 -3.59 19.75
N LEU A 264 -13.67 -3.30 18.47
CA LEU A 264 -14.66 -2.87 17.48
C LEU A 264 -15.22 -4.06 16.72
N MET A 265 -15.91 -4.95 17.45
CA MET A 265 -16.31 -6.27 16.95
C MET A 265 -17.23 -6.21 15.72
N ASP A 266 -18.19 -5.29 15.70
CA ASP A 266 -19.10 -5.14 14.54
C ASP A 266 -18.33 -4.73 13.27
N ALA A 267 -17.38 -3.80 13.40
CA ALA A 267 -16.54 -3.37 12.28
C ALA A 267 -15.58 -4.49 11.84
N ALA A 268 -15.06 -5.27 12.78
CA ALA A 268 -14.24 -6.44 12.49
C ALA A 268 -15.02 -7.52 11.72
N GLU A 269 -16.28 -7.79 12.10
CA GLU A 269 -17.15 -8.73 11.37
C GLU A 269 -17.43 -8.25 9.94
N ILE A 270 -17.68 -6.94 9.75
CA ILE A 270 -17.85 -6.37 8.42
C ILE A 270 -16.59 -6.58 7.57
N MET A 271 -15.41 -6.34 8.12
CA MET A 271 -14.14 -6.59 7.42
C MET A 271 -13.95 -8.08 7.07
N GLU A 272 -14.33 -9.01 7.94
CA GLU A 272 -14.30 -10.44 7.63
C GLU A 272 -15.21 -10.78 6.44
N GLN A 273 -16.42 -10.23 6.40
CA GLN A 273 -17.36 -10.44 5.30
C GLN A 273 -16.83 -9.83 3.99
N GLN A 274 -16.24 -8.63 4.05
CA GLN A 274 -15.60 -8.03 2.88
C GLN A 274 -14.41 -8.86 2.39
N ALA A 275 -13.60 -9.43 3.31
CA ALA A 275 -12.48 -10.29 2.97
C ALA A 275 -12.92 -11.55 2.22
N LEU A 276 -13.98 -12.20 2.72
CA LEU A 276 -14.58 -13.38 2.08
C LEU A 276 -15.06 -13.07 0.67
N LEU A 277 -15.77 -11.96 0.49
CA LEU A 277 -16.27 -11.52 -0.80
C LEU A 277 -15.14 -11.23 -1.79
N ALA A 278 -14.13 -10.45 -1.37
CA ALA A 278 -12.96 -10.17 -2.20
C ALA A 278 -12.21 -11.45 -2.56
N GLY A 279 -12.01 -12.36 -1.61
CA GLY A 279 -11.37 -13.66 -1.85
C GLY A 279 -12.14 -14.53 -2.84
N GLN A 280 -13.45 -14.64 -2.67
CA GLN A 280 -14.33 -15.42 -3.54
C GLN A 280 -14.44 -14.81 -4.95
N ALA A 281 -14.29 -13.49 -5.10
CA ALA A 281 -14.36 -12.79 -6.38
C ALA A 281 -13.14 -13.01 -7.29
N GLN A 282 -12.01 -13.48 -6.75
CA GLN A 282 -10.79 -13.70 -7.55
C GLN A 282 -11.01 -14.72 -8.67
N TYR A 283 -11.62 -15.87 -8.36
CA TYR A 283 -11.91 -16.91 -9.35
C TYR A 283 -12.83 -16.42 -10.49
N PRO A 284 -14.05 -15.88 -10.23
CA PRO A 284 -14.92 -15.42 -11.29
C PRO A 284 -14.29 -14.28 -12.10
N ALA A 285 -13.56 -13.35 -11.48
CA ALA A 285 -12.86 -12.28 -12.21
C ALA A 285 -11.80 -12.85 -13.17
N ALA A 286 -10.97 -13.79 -12.71
CA ALA A 286 -9.95 -14.44 -13.54
C ALA A 286 -10.53 -15.23 -14.72
N HIS A 287 -11.80 -15.66 -14.63
CA HIS A 287 -12.50 -16.42 -15.68
C HIS A 287 -13.50 -15.56 -16.47
N GLY A 288 -13.47 -14.23 -16.32
CA GLY A 288 -14.38 -13.32 -17.01
C GLY A 288 -15.86 -13.49 -16.65
N ASN A 289 -16.17 -14.11 -15.50
CA ASN A 289 -17.53 -14.25 -15.00
C ASN A 289 -17.98 -12.96 -14.28
N TRP A 290 -18.15 -11.90 -15.06
CA TRP A 290 -18.48 -10.57 -14.56
C TRP A 290 -19.84 -10.48 -13.88
N LYS A 291 -20.76 -11.42 -14.15
CA LYS A 291 -22.06 -11.49 -13.46
C LYS A 291 -21.88 -11.74 -11.96
N GLU A 292 -21.04 -12.71 -11.59
CA GLU A 292 -20.73 -13.00 -10.19
C GLU A 292 -19.94 -11.86 -9.54
N VAL A 293 -18.99 -11.27 -10.28
CA VAL A 293 -18.24 -10.10 -9.79
C VAL A 293 -19.17 -8.92 -9.47
N ILE A 294 -20.18 -8.67 -10.31
CA ILE A 294 -21.17 -7.61 -10.07
C ILE A 294 -21.96 -7.88 -8.77
N LEU A 295 -22.42 -9.13 -8.54
CA LEU A 295 -23.11 -9.49 -7.29
C LEU A 295 -22.23 -9.28 -6.06
N VAL A 296 -20.92 -9.58 -6.16
CA VAL A 296 -19.97 -9.30 -5.09
C VAL A 296 -19.83 -7.79 -4.86
N LEU A 297 -19.68 -6.98 -5.90
CA LEU A 297 -19.57 -5.52 -5.78
C LEU A 297 -20.83 -4.91 -5.15
N GLU A 298 -22.01 -5.41 -5.51
CA GLU A 298 -23.28 -5.02 -4.89
C GLU A 298 -23.28 -5.30 -3.40
N ARG A 299 -22.85 -6.49 -2.99
CA ARG A 299 -22.76 -6.83 -1.57
C ARG A 299 -21.70 -6.01 -0.82
N LEU A 300 -20.57 -5.71 -1.46
CA LEU A 300 -19.53 -4.84 -0.88
C LEU A 300 -20.04 -3.42 -0.64
N MET A 301 -20.96 -2.90 -1.47
CA MET A 301 -21.55 -1.57 -1.24
C MET A 301 -22.32 -1.50 0.08
N ASP A 302 -23.13 -2.52 0.39
CA ASP A 302 -23.89 -2.58 1.65
C ASP A 302 -22.96 -2.62 2.87
N LEU A 303 -21.87 -3.39 2.78
CA LEU A 303 -20.89 -3.56 3.85
C LEU A 303 -20.05 -2.30 4.04
N GLU A 304 -19.65 -1.64 2.96
CA GLU A 304 -18.88 -0.40 3.00
C GLU A 304 -19.69 0.75 3.63
N ASP A 305 -20.99 0.84 3.33
CA ASP A 305 -21.89 1.82 3.96
C ASP A 305 -22.00 1.58 5.48
N GLN A 306 -22.18 0.32 5.89
CA GLN A 306 -22.23 -0.06 7.31
C GLN A 306 -20.92 0.25 8.03
N LEU A 307 -19.77 -0.11 7.44
CA LEU A 307 -18.45 0.16 7.99
C LEU A 307 -18.23 1.68 8.17
N THR A 308 -18.54 2.47 7.14
CA THR A 308 -18.39 3.93 7.19
C THR A 308 -19.26 4.55 8.28
N LYS A 309 -20.51 4.07 8.45
CA LYS A 309 -21.41 4.52 9.53
C LYS A 309 -20.86 4.14 10.90
N SER A 310 -20.27 2.96 11.06
CA SER A 310 -19.64 2.54 12.32
C SER A 310 -18.51 3.49 12.74
N PHE A 311 -17.65 3.91 11.81
CA PHE A 311 -16.58 4.87 12.09
C PHE A 311 -17.09 6.26 12.47
N LYS A 312 -18.18 6.71 11.83
CA LYS A 312 -18.82 8.01 12.14
C LYS A 312 -19.58 8.01 13.47
N ALA A 313 -20.08 6.87 13.92
CA ALA A 313 -20.83 6.77 15.18
C ALA A 313 -19.91 6.78 16.43
N MET A 314 -18.61 6.53 16.25
CA MET A 314 -17.62 6.51 17.33
C MET A 314 -17.10 7.91 17.73
N THR A 315 -17.71 8.98 17.22
CA THR A 315 -17.27 10.38 17.41
C THR A 315 -18.31 11.18 18.15
#